data_AF-A0A943QK70-F1
#
_entry.id   AF-A0A943QK70-F1
#
_cell.length_a   1.000
_cell.length_b   1.000
_cell.length_c   1.000
_cell.angle_alpha   90.00
_cell.angle_beta   90.00
_cell.angle_gamma   90.00
#
_symmetry.space_group_name_H-M   'P 1'
#
loop_
_entity.id
_entity.type
_entity.pdbx_description
1 polymer ?
#
loop_
_entity_poly.entity_id
_entity_poly.type
_entity_poly.pdbx_seq_one_letter_code
_entity_poly.pdbx_strand_id
1 'polypeptide(L)'
;MENNNAEEYIFNSPDYVHMVIEYSGKIPEEKDKSKEIFINIINNEYAILSIKANVISNDDSLANYQNINLIKEIINKRFQDVEGFKVIHVLPPQIYTLQEISAIEASGINNLKANPNLDLTGEGVIIGIIDTGIDYLSEEFRDANGKTRIISIWDQTIDNNKNNNGIVSFGTVYNRNEIDKAIGEYNLGRNPYGIVASKDENGHGTGMAGIVGAIGKNNYIAFRKQ
;
A
#
# COMPACT_ATOMS: atom_id res chain seq x y z
N MET A 1 -27.61 -2.17 10.77
CA MET A 1 -26.36 -1.40 10.82
C MET A 1 -25.35 -2.30 11.52
N GLU A 2 -24.80 -3.26 10.78
CA GLU A 2 -23.71 -4.10 11.29
C GLU A 2 -22.40 -3.32 11.18
N ASN A 3 -21.63 -3.35 12.26
CA ASN A 3 -20.46 -2.52 12.46
C ASN A 3 -19.32 -2.88 11.50
N ASN A 4 -18.91 -1.92 10.66
CA ASN A 4 -17.64 -1.95 9.91
C ASN A 4 -16.39 -2.10 10.80
N ASN A 5 -16.52 -1.91 12.13
CA ASN A 5 -15.41 -2.02 13.09
C ASN A 5 -14.80 -3.43 13.19
N ALA A 6 -15.51 -4.48 12.73
CA ALA A 6 -15.00 -5.86 12.82
C ALA A 6 -13.91 -6.14 11.77
N GLU A 7 -14.05 -5.61 10.55
CA GLU A 7 -13.08 -5.78 9.47
C GLU A 7 -11.80 -4.98 9.74
N GLU A 8 -11.94 -3.74 10.22
CA GLU A 8 -10.84 -2.86 10.64
C GLU A 8 -10.00 -3.48 11.78
N TYR A 9 -10.65 -4.09 12.78
CA TYR A 9 -9.95 -4.80 13.85
C TYR A 9 -9.09 -5.96 13.33
N ILE A 10 -9.52 -6.66 12.29
CA ILE A 10 -8.79 -7.84 11.79
C ILE A 10 -7.45 -7.44 11.17
N PHE A 11 -7.42 -6.39 10.34
CA PHE A 11 -6.20 -5.96 9.63
C PHE A 11 -5.16 -5.30 10.52
N ASN A 12 -5.58 -4.72 11.63
CA ASN A 12 -4.69 -4.04 12.58
C ASN A 12 -4.35 -4.91 13.80
N SER A 13 -4.93 -6.11 13.91
CA SER A 13 -4.74 -6.97 15.07
C SER A 13 -3.50 -7.87 14.91
N PRO A 14 -2.58 -7.87 15.90
CA PRO A 14 -1.40 -8.75 15.87
C PRO A 14 -1.75 -10.24 15.96
N ASP A 15 -2.99 -10.56 16.36
CA ASP A 15 -3.47 -11.93 16.45
C ASP A 15 -3.75 -12.57 15.08
N TYR A 16 -3.79 -11.79 14.00
CA TYR A 16 -4.02 -12.29 12.64
C TYR A 16 -2.75 -12.22 11.80
N VAL A 17 -2.60 -13.24 10.95
CA VAL A 17 -1.63 -13.24 9.86
C VAL A 17 -2.38 -13.06 8.56
N HIS A 18 -1.90 -12.11 7.76
CA HIS A 18 -2.47 -11.75 6.47
C HIS A 18 -1.62 -12.31 5.32
N MET A 19 -2.28 -12.98 4.38
CA MET A 19 -1.65 -13.59 3.21
C MET A 19 -2.48 -13.32 1.97
N VAL A 20 -1.84 -13.13 0.83
CA VAL A 20 -2.56 -13.10 -0.44
C VAL A 20 -2.77 -14.53 -0.89
N ILE A 21 -3.99 -14.87 -1.31
CA ILE A 21 -4.33 -16.17 -1.88
C ILE A 21 -4.83 -16.00 -3.30
N GLU A 22 -4.46 -16.95 -4.15
CA GLU A 22 -5.11 -17.19 -5.42
C GLU A 22 -6.20 -18.25 -5.20
N TYR A 23 -7.43 -17.97 -5.65
CA TYR A 23 -8.56 -18.85 -5.44
C TYR A 23 -9.38 -19.04 -6.72
N SER A 24 -10.23 -20.07 -6.72
CA SER A 24 -11.26 -20.30 -7.73
C SER A 24 -12.61 -20.50 -7.06
N GLY A 25 -13.68 -20.29 -7.82
CA GLY A 25 -15.06 -20.52 -7.37
C GLY A 25 -15.66 -19.35 -6.60
N LYS A 26 -16.78 -19.60 -5.94
CA LYS A 26 -17.49 -18.57 -5.16
C LYS A 26 -16.81 -18.38 -3.81
N ILE A 27 -16.61 -17.12 -3.41
CA ILE A 27 -16.10 -16.80 -2.07
C ILE A 27 -17.14 -17.21 -1.03
N PRO A 28 -16.73 -17.82 0.10
CA PRO A 28 -17.64 -18.09 1.22
C PRO A 28 -18.22 -16.77 1.76
N GLU A 29 -19.50 -16.49 1.50
CA GLU A 29 -20.15 -15.24 1.92
C GLU A 29 -20.25 -15.11 3.46
N GLU A 30 -20.49 -16.21 4.16
CA GLU A 30 -20.53 -16.30 5.62
C GLU A 30 -20.38 -17.76 5.99
N LYS A 31 -19.29 -18.18 6.65
CA LYS A 31 -19.25 -19.44 7.43
C LYS A 31 -17.94 -19.69 8.18
N ASP A 32 -17.35 -18.67 8.78
CA ASP A 32 -16.52 -18.94 9.96
C ASP A 32 -17.14 -18.34 11.22
N LYS A 33 -18.06 -19.10 11.82
CA LYS A 33 -18.71 -18.72 13.08
C LYS A 33 -17.70 -18.50 14.21
N SER A 34 -16.50 -19.07 14.12
CA SER A 34 -15.42 -18.90 15.11
C SER A 34 -14.64 -17.59 14.95
N LYS A 35 -14.86 -16.81 13.88
CA LYS A 35 -14.10 -15.58 13.59
C LYS A 35 -12.58 -15.85 13.60
N GLU A 36 -12.15 -17.00 13.08
CA GLU A 36 -10.75 -17.41 13.03
C GLU A 36 -10.13 -17.12 11.66
N ILE A 37 -10.94 -17.18 10.60
CA ILE A 37 -10.54 -17.01 9.21
C ILE A 37 -11.47 -16.01 8.53
N PHE A 38 -10.87 -15.06 7.82
CA PHE A 38 -11.56 -14.06 7.01
C PHE A 38 -10.94 -13.99 5.62
N ILE A 39 -11.78 -13.75 4.61
CA ILE A 39 -11.35 -13.63 3.23
C ILE A 39 -11.88 -12.30 2.69
N ASN A 40 -10.97 -11.37 2.43
CA ASN A 40 -11.27 -10.07 1.84
C ASN A 40 -10.92 -10.10 0.35
N ILE A 41 -11.93 -9.93 -0.49
CA ILE A 41 -11.80 -10.09 -1.94
C ILE A 41 -10.99 -8.92 -2.52
N ILE A 42 -9.95 -9.22 -3.31
CA ILE A 42 -9.26 -8.22 -4.13
C ILE A 42 -9.90 -8.19 -5.52
N ASN A 43 -10.04 -9.35 -6.15
CA ASN A 43 -10.71 -9.53 -7.43
C ASN A 43 -11.18 -11.00 -7.60
N ASN A 44 -11.53 -11.40 -8.82
CA ASN A 44 -12.06 -12.75 -9.12
C ASN A 44 -11.02 -13.88 -9.01
N GLU A 45 -9.74 -13.55 -8.86
CA GLU A 45 -8.63 -14.51 -8.78
C GLU A 45 -7.88 -14.41 -7.44
N TYR A 46 -7.84 -13.23 -6.83
CA TYR A 46 -7.06 -12.94 -5.64
C TYR A 46 -7.89 -12.42 -4.47
N ALA A 47 -7.52 -12.82 -3.26
CA ALA A 47 -8.08 -12.33 -2.01
C ALA A 47 -7.02 -12.24 -0.91
N ILE A 48 -7.26 -11.43 0.11
CA ILE A 48 -6.48 -11.41 1.34
C ILE A 48 -7.14 -12.38 2.33
N LEU A 49 -6.40 -13.43 2.67
CA LEU A 49 -6.71 -14.36 3.75
C LEU A 49 -6.15 -13.83 5.06
N SER A 50 -7.02 -13.53 6.02
CA SER A 50 -6.64 -13.19 7.40
C SER A 50 -6.99 -14.36 8.31
N ILE A 51 -6.01 -14.96 8.96
CA ILE A 51 -6.17 -16.16 9.79
C ILE A 51 -5.51 -15.94 11.14
N LYS A 52 -6.19 -16.30 12.23
CA LYS A 52 -5.61 -16.16 13.56
C LYS A 52 -4.34 -16.99 13.69
N ALA A 53 -3.32 -16.39 14.30
CA ALA A 53 -2.02 -17.00 14.57
C ALA A 53 -2.14 -18.38 15.23
N ASN A 54 -3.07 -18.51 16.19
CA ASN A 54 -3.31 -19.74 16.94
C ASN A 54 -3.88 -20.91 16.11
N VAL A 55 -4.49 -20.64 14.95
CA VAL A 55 -5.00 -21.68 14.03
C VAL A 55 -3.85 -22.33 13.26
N ILE A 56 -2.78 -21.58 13.04
CA ILE A 56 -1.58 -22.02 12.32
C ILE A 56 -0.55 -22.63 13.28
N SER A 57 -0.49 -22.15 14.52
CA SER A 57 0.41 -22.67 15.54
C SER A 57 -0.15 -23.93 16.22
N ASN A 58 0.07 -25.09 15.60
CA ASN A 58 0.15 -26.35 16.35
C ASN A 58 1.63 -26.61 16.65
N ASP A 59 2.02 -26.42 17.91
CA ASP A 59 3.36 -26.59 18.49
C ASP A 59 4.50 -25.68 17.93
N ASP A 60 4.81 -24.65 18.74
CA ASP A 60 6.14 -24.10 19.10
C ASP A 60 7.25 -23.93 18.04
N SER A 61 6.90 -23.85 16.76
CA SER A 61 7.86 -23.58 15.70
C SER A 61 7.45 -22.33 14.92
N LEU A 62 8.30 -21.31 14.97
CA LEU A 62 8.25 -20.06 14.20
C LEU A 62 8.21 -20.23 12.66
N ALA A 63 8.00 -21.45 12.14
CA ALA A 63 8.09 -21.79 10.72
C ALA A 63 6.76 -22.13 10.04
N ASN A 64 5.62 -22.20 10.75
CA ASN A 64 4.37 -22.66 10.14
C ASN A 64 3.70 -21.67 9.16
N TYR A 65 3.91 -20.36 9.29
CA TYR A 65 3.34 -19.37 8.35
C TYR A 65 3.95 -19.45 6.94
N GLN A 66 5.09 -20.10 6.79
CA GLN A 66 5.71 -20.34 5.48
C GLN A 66 5.26 -21.66 4.85
N ASN A 67 4.57 -22.53 5.59
CA ASN A 67 4.06 -23.79 5.06
C ASN A 67 2.76 -23.56 4.27
N ILE A 68 2.92 -23.07 3.05
CA ILE A 68 1.84 -22.79 2.10
C ILE A 68 0.93 -24.01 1.91
N ASN A 69 1.47 -25.23 1.89
CA ASN A 69 0.68 -26.44 1.69
C ASN A 69 -0.25 -26.72 2.88
N LEU A 70 0.25 -26.59 4.11
CA LEU A 70 -0.56 -26.73 5.31
C LEU A 70 -1.70 -25.69 5.33
N ILE A 71 -1.39 -24.43 5.02
CA ILE A 71 -2.37 -23.35 4.99
C ILE A 71 -3.45 -23.65 3.94
N LYS A 72 -3.05 -24.06 2.72
CA LYS A 72 -3.99 -24.48 1.67
C LYS A 72 -4.89 -25.62 2.12
N GLU A 73 -4.35 -26.63 2.80
CA GLU A 73 -5.13 -27.77 3.30
C GLU A 73 -6.14 -27.35 4.38
N ILE A 74 -5.72 -26.52 5.34
CA ILE A 74 -6.60 -26.00 6.40
C ILE A 74 -7.78 -25.24 5.78
N ILE A 75 -7.52 -24.34 4.85
CA ILE A 75 -8.56 -23.50 4.24
C ILE A 75 -9.48 -24.32 3.33
N ASN A 76 -8.92 -25.15 2.45
CA ASN A 76 -9.71 -25.98 1.54
C ASN A 76 -10.57 -26.99 2.30
N LYS A 77 -10.08 -27.53 3.42
CA LYS A 77 -10.87 -28.41 4.29
C LYS A 77 -11.97 -27.63 5.04
N ARG A 78 -11.67 -26.43 5.53
CA ARG A 78 -12.63 -25.57 6.24
C ARG A 78 -13.82 -25.19 5.34
N PHE A 79 -13.55 -24.87 4.07
CA PHE A 79 -14.56 -24.41 3.11
C PHE A 79 -14.90 -25.44 2.03
N GLN A 80 -14.69 -26.74 2.31
CA GLN A 80 -14.96 -27.83 1.35
C GLN A 80 -16.43 -27.88 0.87
N ASP A 81 -17.36 -27.38 1.68
CA ASP A 81 -18.80 -27.37 1.38
C ASP A 81 -19.23 -26.15 0.53
N VAL A 82 -18.31 -25.23 0.24
CA VAL A 82 -18.59 -24.06 -0.59
C VAL A 82 -18.34 -24.40 -2.05
N GLU A 83 -19.39 -24.29 -2.85
CA GLU A 83 -19.39 -24.74 -4.24
C GLU A 83 -18.28 -24.08 -5.07
N GLY A 84 -17.35 -24.91 -5.54
CA GLY A 84 -16.25 -24.50 -6.40
C GLY A 84 -15.12 -23.76 -5.69
N PHE A 85 -15.26 -23.42 -4.40
CA PHE A 85 -14.24 -22.66 -3.69
C PHE A 85 -12.98 -23.52 -3.47
N LYS A 86 -11.84 -23.02 -3.95
CA LYS A 86 -10.56 -23.67 -3.72
C LYS A 86 -9.41 -22.68 -3.76
N VAL A 87 -8.56 -22.70 -2.75
CA VAL A 87 -7.27 -22.02 -2.73
C VAL A 87 -6.29 -22.77 -3.61
N ILE A 88 -5.83 -22.09 -4.67
CA ILE A 88 -4.87 -22.57 -5.66
C ILE A 88 -3.46 -22.30 -5.19
N HIS A 89 -3.19 -21.09 -4.69
CA HIS A 89 -1.87 -20.66 -4.25
C HIS A 89 -1.97 -19.74 -3.02
N VAL A 90 -0.94 -19.75 -2.18
CA VAL A 90 -0.79 -18.82 -1.05
C VAL A 90 0.54 -18.11 -1.24
N LEU A 91 0.50 -16.79 -1.29
CA LEU A 91 1.68 -15.95 -1.27
C LEU A 91 1.99 -15.61 0.20
N PRO A 92 3.09 -16.14 0.76
CA PRO A 92 3.47 -15.85 2.14
C PRO A 92 3.91 -14.37 2.26
N PRO A 93 3.78 -13.77 3.46
CA PRO A 93 4.24 -12.41 3.68
C PRO A 93 5.74 -12.34 3.45
N GLN A 94 6.16 -11.46 2.54
CA GLN A 94 7.58 -11.17 2.31
C GLN A 94 8.00 -10.03 3.22
N ILE A 95 8.99 -10.26 4.07
CA ILE A 95 9.58 -9.23 4.91
C ILE A 95 10.57 -8.46 4.04
N TYR A 96 10.16 -7.28 3.57
CA TYR A 96 11.05 -6.36 2.88
C TYR A 96 11.70 -5.43 3.91
N THR A 97 13.02 -5.30 3.86
CA THR A 97 13.73 -4.23 4.55
C THR A 97 13.95 -3.07 3.59
N LEU A 98 14.02 -1.85 4.12
CA LEU A 98 14.44 -0.69 3.31
C LEU A 98 15.81 -0.99 2.71
N GLN A 99 15.90 -0.95 1.38
CA GLN A 99 17.14 -1.03 0.64
C GLN A 99 17.24 0.19 -0.25
N GLU A 100 18.21 1.05 0.04
CA GLU A 100 18.51 2.23 -0.76
C GLU A 100 19.48 1.80 -1.87
N ILE A 101 18.96 1.49 -3.06
CA ILE A 101 19.76 1.43 -4.28
C ILE A 101 19.44 2.69 -5.06
N SER A 102 20.42 3.56 -5.26
CA SER A 102 20.27 4.76 -6.10
C SER A 102 19.81 4.37 -7.50
N ALA A 103 18.55 4.68 -7.85
CA ALA A 103 17.98 4.28 -9.14
C ALA A 103 18.73 4.88 -10.34
N ILE A 104 19.51 5.95 -10.14
CA ILE A 104 20.36 6.58 -11.17
C ILE A 104 21.55 5.69 -11.53
N GLU A 105 22.15 5.01 -10.54
CA GLU A 105 23.29 4.10 -10.76
C GLU A 105 22.82 2.78 -11.38
N ALA A 106 21.64 2.30 -11.01
CA ALA A 106 21.05 1.05 -11.53
C ALA A 106 20.51 1.17 -12.96
N SER A 107 20.06 2.36 -13.39
CA SER A 107 19.31 2.54 -14.64
C SER A 107 20.16 2.89 -15.87
N GLY A 108 21.44 3.27 -15.70
CA GLY A 108 22.30 3.65 -16.83
C GLY A 108 21.80 4.85 -17.65
N ILE A 109 20.95 5.71 -17.07
CA ILE A 109 20.20 6.81 -17.74
C ILE A 109 21.10 7.80 -18.51
N ASN A 110 22.41 7.86 -18.22
CA ASN A 110 23.36 8.73 -18.93
C ASN A 110 23.34 8.51 -20.46
N ASN A 111 23.02 7.32 -20.95
CA ASN A 111 22.96 7.05 -22.40
C ASN A 111 21.60 7.40 -23.06
N LEU A 112 20.52 7.49 -22.30
CA LEU A 112 19.16 7.73 -22.83
C LEU A 112 18.79 9.22 -22.92
N LYS A 113 19.25 10.04 -21.95
CA LYS A 113 19.08 11.51 -21.99
C LYS A 113 19.98 12.22 -23.02
N ALA A 114 20.95 11.52 -23.58
CA ALA A 114 21.89 12.08 -24.57
C ALA A 114 21.33 12.13 -26.00
N ASN A 115 20.14 11.57 -26.25
CA ASN A 115 19.50 11.62 -27.56
C ASN A 115 18.47 12.78 -27.61
N PRO A 116 18.78 13.90 -28.27
CA PRO A 116 17.88 15.07 -28.33
C PRO A 116 16.57 14.80 -29.09
N ASN A 117 16.42 13.65 -29.75
CA ASN A 117 15.20 13.27 -30.47
C ASN A 117 14.19 12.49 -29.62
N LEU A 118 14.49 12.21 -28.34
CA LEU A 118 13.61 11.51 -27.41
C LEU A 118 13.16 12.47 -26.31
N ASP A 119 12.02 13.13 -26.50
CA ASP A 119 11.39 14.00 -25.49
C ASP A 119 10.66 13.16 -24.42
N LEU A 120 11.42 12.32 -23.71
CA LEU A 120 10.91 11.40 -22.70
C LEU A 120 10.86 12.10 -21.34
N THR A 121 9.76 12.83 -21.10
CA THR A 121 9.49 13.57 -19.85
C THR A 121 8.81 12.72 -18.77
N GLY A 122 8.29 11.54 -19.14
CA GLY A 122 7.43 10.73 -18.28
C GLY A 122 6.00 11.28 -18.16
N GLU A 123 5.63 12.28 -18.95
CA GLU A 123 4.26 12.81 -18.99
C GLU A 123 3.26 11.71 -19.37
N GLY A 124 2.15 11.62 -18.61
CA GLY A 124 1.13 10.59 -18.79
C GLY A 124 1.43 9.24 -18.10
N VAL A 125 2.63 9.06 -17.52
CA VAL A 125 2.98 7.84 -16.77
C VAL A 125 2.59 8.00 -15.30
N ILE A 126 1.90 6.99 -14.74
CA ILE A 126 1.58 6.92 -13.31
C ILE A 126 2.55 5.96 -12.64
N ILE A 127 3.10 6.38 -11.50
CA ILE A 127 4.01 5.57 -10.68
C ILE A 127 3.44 5.46 -9.27
N GLY A 128 3.31 4.23 -8.78
CA GLY A 128 2.94 3.93 -7.40
C GLY A 128 4.18 3.66 -6.57
N ILE A 129 4.23 4.22 -5.36
CA ILE A 129 5.32 4.04 -4.40
C ILE A 129 4.72 3.48 -3.11
N ILE A 130 5.28 2.38 -2.61
CA ILE A 130 4.90 1.77 -1.34
C ILE A 130 6.12 1.92 -0.42
N ASP A 131 6.06 2.87 0.49
CA ASP A 131 7.20 3.29 1.32
C ASP A 131 6.70 3.98 2.61
N THR A 132 7.57 4.66 3.35
CA THR A 132 7.28 5.33 4.64
C THR A 132 6.35 6.53 4.55
N GLY A 133 5.96 6.94 3.35
CA GLY A 133 5.09 8.09 3.08
C GLY A 133 5.69 9.04 2.05
N ILE A 134 5.15 10.27 2.00
CA ILE A 134 5.71 11.36 1.21
C ILE A 134 5.44 12.72 1.87
N ASP A 135 6.44 13.60 1.89
CA ASP A 135 6.24 15.02 2.16
C ASP A 135 5.56 15.71 0.98
N TYR A 136 4.23 15.65 0.95
CA TYR A 136 3.41 16.26 -0.10
C TYR A 136 3.44 17.79 -0.09
N LEU A 137 3.96 18.42 0.97
CA LEU A 137 4.11 19.87 1.05
C LEU A 137 5.36 20.36 0.34
N SER A 138 6.31 19.48 0.03
CA SER A 138 7.50 19.83 -0.74
C SER A 138 7.13 20.45 -2.09
N GLU A 139 7.81 21.54 -2.46
CA GLU A 139 7.65 22.15 -3.78
C GLU A 139 8.13 21.25 -4.93
N GLU A 140 8.92 20.21 -4.62
CA GLU A 140 9.41 19.24 -5.61
C GLU A 140 8.29 18.46 -6.29
N PHE A 141 7.16 18.29 -5.61
CA PHE A 141 6.02 17.52 -6.07
C PHE A 141 4.86 18.41 -6.54
N ARG A 142 5.15 19.68 -6.85
CA ARG A 142 4.20 20.65 -7.38
C ARG A 142 4.45 20.95 -8.86
N ASP A 143 3.41 21.28 -9.59
CA ASP A 143 3.48 21.74 -10.98
C ASP A 143 3.87 23.24 -11.04
N ALA A 144 3.95 23.78 -12.26
CA ALA A 144 4.29 25.19 -12.48
C ALA A 144 3.25 26.18 -11.89
N ASN A 145 2.02 25.73 -11.63
CA ASN A 145 0.96 26.52 -11.00
C ASN A 145 0.92 26.35 -9.47
N GLY A 146 1.86 25.57 -8.90
CA GLY A 146 1.91 25.27 -7.47
C GLY A 146 0.89 24.23 -7.01
N LYS A 147 0.24 23.51 -7.92
CA LYS A 147 -0.68 22.39 -7.63
C LYS A 147 0.08 21.09 -7.50
N THR A 148 -0.42 20.15 -6.72
CA THR A 148 0.25 18.86 -6.53
C THR A 148 0.26 18.01 -7.79
N ARG A 149 1.38 17.32 -8.05
CA ARG A 149 1.48 16.27 -9.06
C ARG A 149 1.07 14.91 -8.50
N ILE A 150 0.92 14.77 -7.18
CA ILE A 150 0.48 13.53 -6.53
C ILE A 150 -1.00 13.27 -6.87
N ILE A 151 -1.31 12.06 -7.31
CA ILE A 151 -2.69 11.67 -7.66
C ILE A 151 -3.48 11.31 -6.39
N SER A 152 -2.87 10.51 -5.53
CA SER A 152 -3.47 10.01 -4.30
C SER A 152 -2.38 9.64 -3.30
N ILE A 153 -2.69 9.73 -2.01
CA ILE A 153 -1.91 9.15 -0.92
C ILE A 153 -2.82 8.17 -0.20
N TRP A 154 -2.36 6.94 0.01
CA TRP A 154 -3.02 6.00 0.91
C TRP A 154 -2.12 5.82 2.13
N ASP A 155 -2.54 6.38 3.26
CA ASP A 155 -1.84 6.23 4.52
C ASP A 155 -2.48 5.12 5.33
N GLN A 156 -1.77 3.99 5.44
CA GLN A 156 -2.23 2.79 6.13
C GLN A 156 -2.22 2.93 7.66
N THR A 157 -1.58 3.96 8.20
CA THR A 157 -1.42 4.15 9.66
C THR A 157 -2.50 5.06 10.26
N ILE A 158 -3.26 5.75 9.41
CA ILE A 158 -4.28 6.72 9.83
C ILE A 158 -5.66 6.08 9.69
N ASP A 159 -6.24 5.69 10.82
CA ASP A 159 -7.64 5.30 10.90
C ASP A 159 -8.49 6.57 11.03
N ASN A 160 -9.00 7.04 9.90
CA ASN A 160 -9.98 8.12 9.91
C ASN A 160 -11.34 7.47 9.64
N ASN A 161 -12.28 7.63 10.58
CA ASN A 161 -13.69 7.21 10.44
C ASN A 161 -14.43 7.84 9.23
N LYS A 162 -13.72 8.59 8.38
CA LYS A 162 -14.15 8.94 7.04
C LYS A 162 -14.19 7.65 6.23
N ASN A 163 -15.36 7.05 6.19
CA ASN A 163 -15.73 6.00 5.25
C ASN A 163 -15.15 6.36 3.86
N ASN A 164 -14.07 5.69 3.43
CA ASN A 164 -13.33 5.98 2.19
C ASN A 164 -14.17 5.62 0.94
N ASN A 165 -15.49 5.82 0.98
CA ASN A 165 -16.50 5.31 0.05
C ASN A 165 -16.31 3.81 -0.30
N GLY A 166 -15.73 3.03 0.61
CA GLY A 166 -15.39 1.61 0.39
C GLY A 166 -14.21 1.36 -0.56
N ILE A 167 -13.38 2.38 -0.86
CA ILE A 167 -12.22 2.22 -1.77
C ILE A 167 -11.13 1.35 -1.15
N VAL A 168 -10.90 1.46 0.16
CA VAL A 168 -9.91 0.65 0.90
C VAL A 168 -10.53 0.12 2.19
N SER A 169 -10.09 -1.06 2.62
CA SER A 169 -10.58 -1.74 3.82
C SER A 169 -9.98 -1.20 5.14
N PHE A 170 -8.87 -0.46 5.07
CA PHE A 170 -8.20 0.15 6.23
C PHE A 170 -7.34 1.36 5.82
N GLY A 171 -6.97 2.19 6.80
CA GLY A 171 -6.24 3.43 6.57
C GLY A 171 -7.08 4.53 5.92
N THR A 172 -6.43 5.59 5.46
CA THR A 172 -7.09 6.77 4.86
C THR A 172 -6.53 7.07 3.47
N VAL A 173 -7.43 7.30 2.51
CA VAL A 173 -7.06 7.74 1.16
C VAL A 173 -7.30 9.23 1.02
N TYR A 174 -6.26 9.98 0.66
CA TYR A 174 -6.33 11.39 0.32
C TYR A 174 -6.21 11.56 -1.18
N ASN A 175 -7.21 12.18 -1.81
CA ASN A 175 -7.16 12.46 -3.24
C ASN A 175 -6.45 13.79 -3.54
N ARG A 176 -6.08 14.00 -4.81
CA ARG A 176 -5.46 15.22 -5.31
C ARG A 176 -6.13 16.52 -4.84
N ASN A 177 -7.46 16.59 -4.82
CA ASN A 177 -8.17 17.82 -4.41
C ASN A 177 -7.97 18.12 -2.91
N GLU A 178 -7.91 17.10 -2.07
CA GLU A 178 -7.63 17.26 -0.63
C GLU A 178 -6.18 17.70 -0.41
N ILE A 179 -5.24 17.11 -1.15
CA ILE A 179 -3.82 17.48 -1.11
C ILE A 179 -3.63 18.94 -1.56
N ASP A 180 -4.26 19.35 -2.66
CA ASP A 180 -4.21 20.74 -3.13
C ASP A 180 -4.83 21.73 -2.14
N LYS A 181 -5.90 21.34 -1.44
CA LYS A 181 -6.49 22.15 -0.36
C LYS A 181 -5.54 22.27 0.81
N ALA A 182 -4.91 21.17 1.23
CA ALA A 182 -3.90 21.17 2.29
C ALA A 182 -2.72 22.08 1.94
N ILE A 183 -2.20 21.99 0.71
CA ILE A 183 -1.15 22.89 0.19
C ILE A 183 -1.61 24.35 0.24
N GLY A 184 -2.86 24.63 -0.13
CA GLY A 184 -3.46 25.97 -0.03
C GLY A 184 -3.43 26.52 1.40
N GLU A 185 -3.86 25.74 2.39
CA GLU A 185 -3.82 26.13 3.80
C GLU A 185 -2.38 26.32 4.29
N TYR A 186 -1.44 25.45 3.88
CA TYR A 186 -0.01 25.60 4.18
C TYR A 186 0.55 26.92 3.66
N ASN A 187 0.26 27.27 2.40
CA ASN A 187 0.72 28.52 1.79
C ASN A 187 0.13 29.77 2.48
N LEU A 188 -1.02 29.64 3.14
CA LEU A 188 -1.63 30.68 3.97
C LEU A 188 -1.08 30.72 5.42
N GLY A 189 -0.10 29.88 5.74
CA GLY A 189 0.48 29.76 7.09
C GLY A 189 -0.42 29.04 8.11
N ARG A 190 -1.41 28.28 7.63
CA ARG A 190 -2.34 27.50 8.47
C ARG A 190 -1.93 26.04 8.50
N ASN A 191 -2.63 25.23 9.29
CA ASN A 191 -2.31 23.81 9.48
C ASN A 191 -2.82 22.93 8.31
N PRO A 192 -1.95 22.42 7.43
CA PRO A 192 -2.36 21.52 6.33
C PRO A 192 -2.79 20.14 6.82
N TYR A 193 -2.24 19.70 7.96
CA TYR A 193 -2.46 18.35 8.51
C TYR A 193 -3.85 18.16 9.11
N GLY A 194 -4.64 19.22 9.23
CA GLY A 194 -6.08 19.10 9.52
C GLY A 194 -6.89 18.59 8.31
N ILE A 195 -6.34 18.66 7.10
CA ILE A 195 -6.98 18.19 5.86
C ILE A 195 -6.35 16.86 5.43
N VAL A 196 -5.02 16.83 5.29
CA VAL A 196 -4.25 15.63 4.95
C VAL A 196 -3.26 15.34 6.07
N ALA A 197 -3.62 14.42 6.96
CA ALA A 197 -2.85 14.15 8.17
C ALA A 197 -1.59 13.29 7.94
N SER A 198 -1.43 12.72 6.75
CA SER A 198 -0.27 11.89 6.38
C SER A 198 1.04 12.66 6.45
N LYS A 199 2.09 12.02 7.00
CA LYS A 199 3.44 12.57 7.14
C LYS A 199 4.46 11.47 6.93
N ASP A 200 5.50 11.78 6.18
CA ASP A 200 6.71 10.95 6.12
C ASP A 200 7.69 11.42 7.19
N GLU A 201 7.67 10.78 8.36
CA GLU A 201 8.58 11.11 9.46
C GLU A 201 9.97 10.48 9.28
N ASN A 202 10.09 9.49 8.40
CA ASN A 202 11.36 8.80 8.13
C ASN A 202 12.14 9.50 7.00
N GLY A 203 11.45 9.95 5.96
CA GLY A 203 12.03 10.63 4.81
C GLY A 203 12.46 9.70 3.66
N HIS A 204 12.47 8.38 3.88
CA HIS A 204 12.86 7.40 2.84
C HIS A 204 11.91 7.45 1.64
N GLY A 205 10.59 7.39 1.88
CA GLY A 205 9.59 7.48 0.82
C GLY A 205 9.62 8.80 0.07
N THR A 206 9.85 9.92 0.76
CA THR A 206 10.06 11.23 0.14
C THR A 206 11.30 11.25 -0.76
N GLY A 207 12.41 10.62 -0.33
CA GLY A 207 13.61 10.46 -1.13
C GLY A 207 13.37 9.62 -2.39
N MET A 208 12.70 8.47 -2.24
CA MET A 208 12.34 7.59 -3.35
C MET A 208 11.41 8.28 -4.36
N ALA A 209 10.40 9.01 -3.87
CA ALA A 209 9.54 9.84 -4.71
C ALA A 209 10.33 10.95 -5.42
N GLY A 210 11.34 11.50 -4.76
CA GLY A 210 12.24 12.52 -5.32
C GLY A 210 12.99 12.04 -6.57
N ILE A 211 13.57 10.84 -6.51
CA ILE A 211 14.29 10.22 -7.62
C ILE A 211 13.41 10.06 -8.87
N VAL A 212 12.15 9.74 -8.66
CA VAL A 212 11.20 9.39 -9.70
C VAL A 212 10.46 10.61 -10.25
N GLY A 213 10.08 11.53 -9.37
CA GLY A 213 9.03 12.51 -9.65
C GLY A 213 9.33 13.95 -9.25
N ALA A 214 10.49 14.25 -8.65
CA ALA A 214 10.84 15.64 -8.31
C ALA A 214 11.07 16.51 -9.56
N ILE A 215 10.73 17.80 -9.46
CA ILE A 215 11.04 18.81 -10.50
C ILE A 215 12.49 19.32 -10.42
N GLY A 216 13.21 19.03 -9.33
CA GLY A 216 14.62 19.36 -9.15
C GLY A 216 14.88 20.80 -8.69
N LYS A 217 13.98 21.41 -7.91
CA LYS A 217 14.21 22.76 -7.35
C LYS A 217 15.26 22.75 -6.23
N ASN A 218 15.39 21.64 -5.52
CA ASN A 218 16.19 21.46 -4.32
C ASN A 218 17.27 20.39 -4.56
N ASN A 219 18.54 20.82 -4.49
CA ASN A 219 19.71 20.00 -4.84
C ASN A 219 19.98 18.81 -3.90
N TYR A 220 19.18 18.65 -2.84
CA TYR A 220 19.28 17.54 -1.88
C TYR A 220 18.30 16.40 -2.17
N ILE A 221 17.21 16.66 -2.90
CA ILE A 221 16.19 15.65 -3.26
C ILE A 221 16.48 15.09 -4.66
N ALA A 222 17.15 15.87 -5.51
CA ALA A 222 17.84 15.39 -6.69
C ALA A 222 19.33 15.32 -6.37
N PHE A 223 19.87 14.14 -6.04
CA PHE A 223 21.31 13.97 -5.81
C PHE A 223 22.11 14.51 -7.01
N ARG A 224 22.72 15.67 -6.84
CA ARG A 224 23.61 16.28 -7.82
C ARG A 224 25.00 15.65 -7.65
N LYS A 225 25.48 15.03 -8.74
CA LYS A 225 26.87 14.64 -8.99
C LYS A 225 27.88 15.64 -8.39
N GLN A 226 28.85 15.14 -7.63
CA GLN A 226 30.24 15.60 -7.75
C GLN A 226 30.93 14.74 -8.81
#